data_AF-A0A8C4ZJP2-F1
#
_entry.id   AF-A0A8C4ZJP2-F1
#
_cell.length_a   1.000
_cell.length_b   1.000
_cell.length_c   1.000
_cell.angle_alpha   90.00
_cell.angle_beta   90.00
_cell.angle_gamma   90.00
#
_symmetry.space_group_name_H-M   'P 1'
#
loop_
_entity.id
_entity.type
_entity.pdbx_description
1 polymer ?
#
loop_
_entity_poly.entity_id
_entity_poly.type
_entity_poly.pdbx_seq_one_letter_code
_entity_poly.pdbx_strand_id
1 'polypeptide(L)'
;MSSISLVLKVAIVGSPNAGKSTLSNQLLGRKVFAVSKKVHTTRSKTLGVLTEDDTQIILLDTPGLTTASKVKRHNLESSLLSDPWSTVKEADLMLVMVDVADKWACEKLDLEVLKVLAKHPEVPAVLVLNKRYLVVEAKAGPWHYHSEVLTDQTPEEVCANIVREKLLENLRQEVPYTMTQSIEFWSENENGELDIAVKLYVKKEAHMMVIGTAGQMVARIAREAGQDMSNIFLREVRLRLSVKLKN
;
A
#
# COMPACT_ATOMS: atom_id res chain seq x y z
N MET A 1 -10.40 -31.27 -10.65
CA MET A 1 -11.12 -30.07 -11.12
C MET A 1 -10.06 -29.02 -11.43
N SER A 2 -9.99 -28.54 -12.67
CA SER A 2 -9.09 -27.43 -13.02
C SER A 2 -9.52 -26.21 -12.21
N SER A 3 -8.66 -25.71 -11.33
CA SER A 3 -8.85 -24.43 -10.65
C SER A 3 -9.01 -23.35 -11.72
N ILE A 4 -10.14 -22.65 -11.72
CA ILE A 4 -10.39 -21.55 -12.66
C ILE A 4 -9.50 -20.40 -12.22
N SER A 5 -8.55 -20.01 -13.08
CA SER A 5 -7.71 -18.83 -12.85
C SER A 5 -8.47 -17.57 -13.28
N LEU A 6 -8.47 -16.53 -12.44
CA LEU A 6 -9.07 -15.23 -12.73
C LEU A 6 -8.00 -14.23 -13.20
N VAL A 7 -8.34 -13.38 -14.17
CA VAL A 7 -7.42 -12.35 -14.70
C VAL A 7 -8.16 -11.03 -14.83
N LEU A 8 -7.54 -9.95 -14.34
CA LEU A 8 -8.02 -8.57 -14.48
C LEU A 8 -6.90 -7.68 -15.02
N LYS A 9 -7.14 -7.01 -16.16
CA LYS A 9 -6.22 -6.03 -16.75
C LYS A 9 -6.65 -4.62 -16.36
N VAL A 10 -5.75 -3.88 -15.74
CA VAL A 10 -6.03 -2.54 -15.21
C VAL A 10 -5.11 -1.54 -15.90
N ALA A 11 -5.69 -0.62 -16.68
CA ALA A 11 -4.95 0.50 -17.26
C ALA A 11 -4.90 1.67 -16.28
N ILE A 12 -3.69 2.16 -15.98
CA ILE A 12 -3.51 3.36 -15.16
C ILE A 12 -3.25 4.53 -16.09
N VAL A 13 -4.18 5.48 -16.13
CA VAL A 13 -4.14 6.66 -17.03
C VAL A 13 -4.15 7.95 -16.23
N GLY A 14 -3.69 9.03 -16.83
CA GLY A 14 -3.63 10.34 -16.19
C GLY A 14 -2.50 11.20 -16.72
N SER A 15 -2.54 12.48 -16.40
CA SER A 15 -1.53 13.46 -16.83
C SER A 15 -0.11 13.05 -16.40
N PRO A 16 0.94 13.52 -17.11
CA PRO A 16 2.32 13.35 -16.68
C PRO A 16 2.51 13.78 -15.23
N ASN A 17 3.33 13.06 -14.47
CA ASN A 17 3.57 13.28 -13.05
C ASN A 17 2.37 13.15 -12.10
N ALA A 18 1.20 12.67 -12.57
CA ALA A 18 0.06 12.41 -11.67
C ALA A 18 0.42 11.44 -10.53
N GLY A 19 1.43 10.57 -10.74
CA GLY A 19 1.93 9.58 -9.79
C GLY A 19 1.64 8.12 -10.16
N LYS A 20 1.24 7.86 -11.43
CA LYS A 20 0.85 6.53 -11.95
C LYS A 20 1.82 5.42 -11.55
N SER A 21 3.08 5.53 -11.97
CA SER A 21 4.12 4.54 -11.67
C SER A 21 4.44 4.41 -10.17
N THR A 22 4.16 5.44 -9.36
CA THR A 22 4.26 5.35 -7.89
C THR A 22 3.17 4.43 -7.34
N LEU A 23 1.92 4.63 -7.76
CA LEU A 23 0.80 3.76 -7.39
C LEU A 23 1.05 2.32 -7.87
N SER A 24 1.49 2.15 -9.11
CA SER A 24 1.80 0.83 -9.68
C SER A 24 2.86 0.08 -8.87
N ASN A 25 3.92 0.77 -8.42
CA ASN A 25 4.94 0.16 -7.55
C ASN A 25 4.40 -0.21 -6.16
N GLN A 26 3.53 0.62 -5.59
CA GLN A 26 2.91 0.34 -4.30
C GLN A 26 2.00 -0.89 -4.37
N LEU A 27 1.17 -0.98 -5.42
CA LEU A 27 0.31 -2.15 -5.65
C LEU A 27 1.10 -3.44 -5.87
N LEU A 28 2.29 -3.37 -6.48
CA LEU A 28 3.17 -4.53 -6.65
C LEU A 28 3.99 -4.88 -5.40
N GLY A 29 3.95 -4.05 -4.35
CA GLY A 29 4.77 -4.21 -3.15
C GLY A 29 6.28 -4.05 -3.36
N ARG A 30 6.72 -3.61 -4.55
CA ARG A 30 8.14 -3.49 -4.93
C ARG A 30 8.32 -2.49 -6.07
N LYS A 31 9.53 -1.93 -6.16
CA LYS A 31 9.89 -0.94 -7.20
C LYS A 31 10.21 -1.61 -8.54
N VAL A 32 9.22 -1.73 -9.41
CA VAL A 32 9.32 -2.28 -10.78
C VAL A 32 9.38 -1.18 -11.85
N PHE A 33 8.60 -0.11 -11.68
CA PHE A 33 8.50 1.00 -12.63
C PHE A 33 9.41 2.17 -12.25
N ALA A 34 9.93 2.88 -13.26
CA ALA A 34 10.71 4.09 -13.06
C ALA A 34 9.83 5.24 -12.52
N VAL A 35 10.29 5.93 -11.47
CA VAL A 35 9.60 7.08 -10.86
C VAL A 35 10.57 8.25 -10.77
N SER A 36 10.15 9.43 -11.23
CA SER A 36 10.92 10.67 -11.15
C SER A 36 9.97 11.88 -11.16
N LYS A 37 10.45 13.01 -10.61
CA LYS A 37 9.75 14.31 -10.69
C LYS A 37 9.83 14.94 -12.09
N LYS A 38 10.68 14.41 -12.98
CA LYS A 38 10.80 14.87 -14.37
C LYS A 38 9.61 14.36 -15.19
N VAL A 39 9.03 15.25 -15.99
CA VAL A 39 7.94 14.91 -16.92
C VAL A 39 8.42 13.82 -17.90
N HIS A 40 7.54 12.91 -18.29
CA HIS A 40 7.82 11.82 -19.25
C HIS A 40 8.81 10.75 -18.73
N THR A 41 8.70 10.39 -17.45
CA THR A 41 9.50 9.30 -16.86
C THR A 41 9.18 7.94 -17.49
N THR A 42 7.89 7.63 -17.69
CA THR A 42 7.44 6.42 -18.40
C THR A 42 7.40 6.71 -19.89
N ARG A 43 8.26 6.02 -20.67
CA ARG A 43 8.44 6.26 -22.12
C ARG A 43 7.75 5.22 -23.01
N SER A 44 7.33 4.10 -22.46
CA SER A 44 6.61 3.03 -23.16
C SER A 44 5.69 2.29 -22.19
N LYS A 45 4.68 1.61 -22.73
CA LYS A 45 3.81 0.70 -21.96
C LYS A 45 4.68 -0.30 -21.21
N THR A 46 4.57 -0.32 -19.88
CA THR A 46 5.26 -1.30 -19.03
C THR A 46 4.21 -2.11 -18.28
N LEU A 47 4.42 -3.42 -18.17
CA LEU A 47 3.47 -4.35 -17.59
C LEU A 47 3.94 -4.80 -16.21
N GLY A 48 3.07 -4.67 -15.21
CA GLY A 48 3.27 -5.21 -13.87
C GLY A 48 2.28 -6.33 -13.62
N VAL A 49 2.72 -7.45 -13.04
CA VAL A 49 1.83 -8.55 -12.67
C VAL A 49 1.84 -8.71 -11.16
N LEU A 50 0.66 -8.60 -10.57
CA LEU A 50 0.36 -9.04 -9.21
C LEU A 50 -0.38 -10.38 -9.33
N THR A 51 -0.01 -11.35 -8.50
CA THR A 51 -0.68 -12.65 -8.45
C THR A 51 -0.97 -12.95 -6.99
N GLU A 52 -2.24 -13.11 -6.66
CA GLU A 52 -2.75 -13.51 -5.35
C GLU A 52 -3.63 -14.74 -5.55
N ASP A 53 -3.25 -15.86 -4.93
CA ASP A 53 -3.92 -17.15 -5.07
C ASP A 53 -4.18 -17.56 -6.54
N ASP A 54 -5.44 -17.64 -6.95
CA ASP A 54 -5.88 -18.01 -8.30
C ASP A 54 -6.15 -16.79 -9.21
N THR A 55 -5.81 -15.58 -8.75
CA THR A 55 -6.13 -14.32 -9.40
C THR A 55 -4.87 -13.56 -9.83
N GLN A 56 -4.83 -13.13 -11.10
CA GLN A 56 -3.80 -12.24 -11.61
C GLN A 56 -4.35 -10.85 -11.93
N ILE A 57 -3.70 -9.82 -11.39
CA ILE A 57 -3.95 -8.42 -11.74
C ILE A 57 -2.79 -7.93 -12.58
N ILE A 58 -3.07 -7.58 -13.83
CA ILE A 58 -2.10 -7.07 -14.80
C ILE A 58 -2.24 -5.56 -14.86
N LEU A 59 -1.29 -4.86 -14.24
CA LEU A 59 -1.19 -3.40 -14.29
C LEU A 59 -0.52 -2.98 -15.59
N LEU A 60 -1.23 -2.20 -16.39
CA LEU A 60 -0.73 -1.61 -17.62
C LEU A 60 -0.34 -0.15 -17.31
N ASP A 61 0.92 0.07 -16.94
CA ASP A 61 1.45 1.42 -16.67
C ASP A 61 1.66 2.16 -17.99
N THR A 62 0.96 3.28 -18.16
CA THR A 62 1.00 4.07 -19.39
C THR A 62 1.84 5.33 -19.23
N PRO A 63 2.51 5.79 -20.31
CA PRO A 63 3.02 7.15 -20.35
C PRO A 63 1.94 8.18 -20.01
N GLY A 64 2.34 9.27 -19.38
CA GLY A 64 1.39 10.35 -19.08
C GLY A 64 0.78 10.93 -20.36
N LEU A 65 -0.54 11.11 -20.35
CA LEU A 65 -1.29 11.62 -21.49
C LEU A 65 -0.76 13.02 -21.89
N THR A 66 -0.32 13.16 -23.14
CA THR A 66 0.31 14.38 -23.63
C THR A 66 -0.21 14.73 -25.01
N THR A 67 -0.12 16.01 -25.38
CA THR A 67 -0.57 16.51 -26.68
C THR A 67 0.54 16.44 -27.73
N ALA A 68 0.19 16.34 -29.01
CA ALA A 68 1.15 16.37 -30.12
C ALA A 68 2.07 17.60 -30.11
N SER A 69 1.54 18.76 -29.69
CA SER A 69 2.32 20.00 -29.53
C SER A 69 3.39 19.87 -28.45
N LYS A 70 3.07 19.24 -27.30
CA LYS A 70 4.02 18.99 -26.20
C LYS A 70 5.08 17.95 -26.62
N VAL A 71 4.70 16.92 -27.37
CA VAL A 71 5.63 15.92 -27.91
C VAL A 71 6.64 16.56 -28.85
N LYS A 72 6.20 17.39 -29.81
CA LYS A 72 7.09 18.13 -30.71
C LYS A 72 7.98 19.13 -29.95
N ARG A 73 7.43 19.87 -29.00
CA ARG A 73 8.16 20.89 -28.22
C ARG A 73 9.27 20.29 -27.36
N HIS A 74 9.07 19.08 -26.84
CA HIS A 74 10.03 18.40 -25.95
C HIS A 74 10.83 17.30 -26.67
N ASN A 75 10.74 17.23 -28.01
CA ASN A 75 11.43 16.25 -28.85
C ASN A 75 11.25 14.80 -28.36
N LEU A 76 10.01 14.45 -28.02
CA LEU A 76 9.65 13.14 -27.46
C LEU A 76 9.19 12.17 -28.56
N GLU A 77 9.22 10.87 -28.26
CA GLU A 77 8.76 9.84 -29.18
C GLU A 77 7.25 9.95 -29.47
N SER A 78 6.86 9.69 -30.73
CA SER A 78 5.47 9.74 -31.18
C SER A 78 4.61 8.61 -30.62
N SER A 79 5.23 7.50 -30.19
CA SER A 79 4.60 6.37 -29.48
C SER A 79 3.85 6.81 -28.22
N LEU A 80 4.31 7.87 -27.54
CA LEU A 80 3.65 8.44 -26.36
C LEU A 80 2.23 8.96 -26.63
N LEU A 81 1.91 9.24 -27.90
CA LEU A 81 0.57 9.67 -28.32
C LEU A 81 -0.36 8.51 -28.62
N SER A 82 0.16 7.32 -28.99
CA SER A 82 -0.63 6.14 -29.36
C SER A 82 -0.78 5.14 -28.22
N ASP A 83 0.26 4.99 -27.40
CA ASP A 83 0.36 3.95 -26.37
C ASP A 83 -0.73 4.01 -25.30
N PRO A 84 -1.16 5.19 -24.80
CA PRO A 84 -2.24 5.23 -23.82
C PRO A 84 -3.58 4.74 -24.38
N TRP A 85 -3.86 4.98 -25.66
CA TRP A 85 -5.12 4.57 -26.30
C TRP A 85 -5.18 3.08 -26.56
N SER A 86 -4.10 2.49 -27.10
CA SER A 86 -4.02 1.04 -27.31
C SER A 86 -4.07 0.28 -25.99
N THR A 87 -3.49 0.85 -24.93
CA THR A 87 -3.47 0.23 -23.61
C THR A 87 -4.85 0.13 -22.98
N VAL A 88 -5.68 1.17 -23.09
CA VAL A 88 -7.04 1.16 -22.54
C VAL A 88 -7.92 0.14 -23.24
N LYS A 89 -7.76 -0.06 -24.56
CA LYS A 89 -8.52 -1.06 -25.33
C LYS A 89 -8.31 -2.49 -24.82
N GLU A 90 -7.16 -2.77 -24.24
CA GLU A 90 -6.83 -4.10 -23.70
C GLU A 90 -7.23 -4.27 -22.22
N ALA A 91 -7.75 -3.22 -21.58
CA ALA A 91 -8.03 -3.21 -20.16
C ALA A 91 -9.49 -3.55 -19.85
N ASP A 92 -9.69 -4.26 -18.74
CA ASP A 92 -11.00 -4.56 -18.18
C ASP A 92 -11.46 -3.45 -17.22
N LEU A 93 -10.51 -2.63 -16.71
CA LEU A 93 -10.74 -1.53 -15.77
C LEU A 93 -9.74 -0.39 -16.02
N MET A 94 -10.19 0.85 -15.88
CA MET A 94 -9.36 2.05 -15.94
C MET A 94 -9.23 2.72 -14.57
N LEU A 95 -8.00 2.96 -14.12
CA LEU A 95 -7.71 3.84 -12.99
C LEU A 95 -7.29 5.21 -13.52
N VAL A 96 -8.14 6.22 -13.31
CA VAL A 96 -7.90 7.60 -13.71
C VAL A 96 -7.21 8.32 -12.57
N MET A 97 -5.90 8.50 -12.68
CA MET A 97 -5.10 9.17 -11.65
C MET A 97 -5.03 10.68 -11.88
N VAL A 98 -5.37 11.43 -10.84
CA VAL A 98 -5.29 12.89 -10.83
C VAL A 98 -4.41 13.32 -9.65
N ASP A 99 -3.32 14.02 -9.96
CA ASP A 99 -2.63 14.84 -8.95
C ASP A 99 -3.39 16.16 -8.83
N VAL A 100 -4.34 16.16 -7.92
CA VAL A 100 -5.19 17.31 -7.60
C VAL A 100 -4.46 18.39 -6.79
N ALA A 101 -3.15 18.25 -6.51
CA ALA A 101 -2.34 19.43 -6.17
C ALA A 101 -1.93 20.26 -7.38
N ASP A 102 -2.06 19.72 -8.59
CA ASP A 102 -1.99 20.52 -9.81
C ASP A 102 -3.27 21.38 -9.89
N LYS A 103 -3.09 22.70 -9.72
CA LYS A 103 -4.16 23.70 -9.73
C LYS A 103 -5.03 23.64 -11.00
N TRP A 104 -4.50 23.11 -12.11
CA TRP A 104 -5.28 22.96 -13.34
C TRP A 104 -6.07 21.64 -13.39
N ALA A 105 -5.60 20.61 -12.69
CA ALA A 105 -6.21 19.29 -12.67
C ALA A 105 -7.23 19.11 -11.53
N CYS A 106 -7.23 19.99 -10.51
CA CYS A 106 -8.18 19.96 -9.40
C CYS A 106 -9.58 20.46 -9.77
N GLU A 107 -9.69 21.44 -10.68
CA GLU A 107 -10.98 21.99 -11.11
C GLU A 107 -11.62 21.18 -12.24
N LYS A 108 -10.79 20.51 -13.07
CA LYS A 108 -11.25 19.73 -14.22
C LYS A 108 -10.26 18.65 -14.59
N LEU A 109 -10.77 17.54 -15.14
CA LEU A 109 -9.92 16.53 -15.76
C LEU A 109 -9.20 17.09 -16.99
N ASP A 110 -7.97 16.62 -17.22
CA ASP A 110 -7.22 16.94 -18.42
C ASP A 110 -8.01 16.52 -19.67
N LEU A 111 -7.96 17.34 -20.71
CA LEU A 111 -8.72 17.09 -21.95
C LEU A 111 -8.34 15.75 -22.60
N GLU A 112 -7.09 15.30 -22.50
CA GLU A 112 -6.70 14.00 -23.03
C GLU A 112 -7.27 12.85 -22.19
N VAL A 113 -7.38 13.02 -20.87
CA VAL A 113 -8.08 12.06 -20.01
C VAL A 113 -9.55 11.97 -20.40
N LEU A 114 -10.22 13.11 -20.58
CA LEU A 114 -11.62 13.17 -21.00
C LEU A 114 -11.84 12.50 -22.37
N LYS A 115 -10.93 12.71 -23.33
CA LYS A 115 -11.01 12.05 -24.64
C LYS A 115 -10.83 10.54 -24.53
N VAL A 116 -9.94 10.05 -23.65
CA VAL A 116 -9.76 8.62 -23.40
C VAL A 116 -11.04 8.02 -22.84
N LEU A 117 -11.64 8.65 -21.82
CA LEU A 117 -12.90 8.23 -21.22
C LEU A 117 -14.05 8.21 -22.25
N ALA A 118 -14.15 9.27 -23.07
CA ALA A 118 -15.20 9.38 -24.08
C ALA A 118 -15.07 8.35 -25.22
N LYS A 119 -13.84 7.89 -25.53
CA LYS A 119 -13.61 6.87 -26.57
C LYS A 119 -13.78 5.44 -26.08
N HIS A 120 -13.73 5.21 -24.78
CA HIS A 120 -13.84 3.89 -24.16
C HIS A 120 -14.93 3.85 -23.09
N PRO A 121 -16.19 4.22 -23.41
CA PRO A 121 -17.28 4.22 -22.44
C PRO A 121 -17.64 2.80 -21.93
N GLU A 122 -17.23 1.76 -22.64
CA GLU A 122 -17.41 0.36 -22.28
C GLU A 122 -16.48 -0.10 -21.15
N VAL A 123 -15.37 0.59 -20.93
CA VAL A 123 -14.39 0.23 -19.89
C VAL A 123 -14.75 0.98 -18.60
N PRO A 124 -15.09 0.28 -17.50
CA PRO A 124 -15.34 0.94 -16.22
C PRO A 124 -14.14 1.78 -15.77
N ALA A 125 -14.41 2.95 -15.20
CA ALA A 125 -13.38 3.88 -14.75
C ALA A 125 -13.54 4.25 -13.27
N VAL A 126 -12.43 4.22 -12.54
CA VAL A 126 -12.33 4.65 -11.14
C VAL A 126 -11.41 5.86 -11.05
N LEU A 127 -11.90 6.94 -10.45
CA LEU A 127 -11.11 8.14 -10.21
C LEU A 127 -10.26 7.98 -8.95
N VAL A 128 -8.96 8.18 -9.07
CA VAL A 128 -7.98 8.08 -7.99
C VAL A 128 -7.36 9.45 -7.74
N LEU A 129 -7.66 10.03 -6.59
CA LEU A 129 -7.12 11.32 -6.16
C LEU A 129 -5.84 11.11 -5.34
N ASN A 130 -4.71 11.64 -5.81
CA ASN A 130 -3.41 11.44 -5.15
C ASN A 130 -3.25 12.32 -3.89
N LYS A 131 -2.45 11.85 -2.91
CA LYS A 131 -2.23 12.39 -1.54
C LYS A 131 -2.02 13.89 -1.44
N ARG A 132 -1.47 14.50 -2.49
CA ARG A 132 -1.15 15.93 -2.55
C ARG A 132 -2.40 16.83 -2.55
N TYR A 133 -3.57 16.29 -2.92
CA TYR A 133 -4.88 16.97 -2.79
C TYR A 133 -5.13 17.51 -1.40
N LEU A 134 -4.94 16.62 -0.41
CA LEU A 134 -5.36 16.84 0.96
C LEU A 134 -4.55 17.99 1.56
N VAL A 135 -3.35 18.22 1.01
CA VAL A 135 -2.47 19.33 1.36
C VAL A 135 -2.90 20.64 0.70
N VAL A 136 -3.46 20.62 -0.52
CA VAL A 136 -3.91 21.83 -1.23
C VAL A 136 -5.27 22.33 -0.76
N GLU A 137 -6.20 21.43 -0.44
CA GLU A 137 -7.51 21.78 0.15
C GLU A 137 -7.45 22.04 1.67
N ALA A 138 -6.26 21.91 2.28
CA ALA A 138 -6.08 22.20 3.68
C ALA A 138 -6.46 23.67 3.96
N LYS A 139 -7.42 23.86 4.87
CA LYS A 139 -7.85 25.21 5.29
C LYS A 139 -6.75 25.85 6.13
N ALA A 140 -6.62 27.17 6.03
CA ALA A 140 -5.71 27.92 6.89
C ALA A 140 -6.09 27.70 8.36
N GLY A 141 -5.12 27.32 9.19
CA GLY A 141 -5.31 27.03 10.61
C GLY A 141 -3.98 26.71 11.29
N PRO A 142 -3.93 26.76 12.63
CA PRO A 142 -2.77 26.30 13.37
C PRO A 142 -2.57 24.80 13.16
N TRP A 143 -1.32 24.35 13.17
CA TRP A 143 -1.02 22.92 13.16
C TRP A 143 -1.55 22.32 14.46
N HIS A 144 -2.37 21.28 14.36
CA HIS A 144 -2.89 20.55 15.52
C HIS A 144 -1.82 19.63 16.14
N TYR A 145 -0.85 19.17 15.33
CA TYR A 145 0.21 18.24 15.74
C TYR A 145 1.56 18.69 15.14
N HIS A 146 2.66 18.29 15.75
CA HIS A 146 4.01 18.54 15.23
C HIS A 146 4.22 17.84 13.87
N SER A 147 5.08 18.36 13.00
CA SER A 147 5.25 17.87 11.62
C SER A 147 5.76 16.46 11.46
N GLU A 148 6.25 15.88 12.56
CA GLU A 148 6.79 14.52 12.62
C GLU A 148 5.82 13.53 13.27
N VAL A 149 4.67 13.99 13.78
CA VAL A 149 3.65 13.11 14.36
C VAL A 149 3.00 12.30 13.23
N LEU A 150 3.22 10.99 13.24
CA LEU A 150 2.62 10.05 12.29
C LEU A 150 1.28 9.48 12.78
N THR A 151 1.10 9.37 14.09
CA THR A 151 -0.07 8.80 14.75
C THR A 151 -0.21 9.41 16.16
N ASP A 152 -1.44 9.50 16.66
CA ASP A 152 -1.75 9.86 18.05
C ASP A 152 -1.69 8.66 19.01
N GLN A 153 -1.49 7.46 18.47
CA GLN A 153 -1.32 6.23 19.25
C GLN A 153 0.00 6.25 20.02
N THR A 154 -0.02 5.75 21.25
CA THR A 154 1.22 5.54 22.01
C THR A 154 2.03 4.37 21.43
N PRO A 155 3.34 4.31 21.65
CA PRO A 155 4.16 3.16 21.23
C PRO A 155 3.62 1.81 21.72
N GLU A 156 3.03 1.78 22.91
CA GLU A 156 2.39 0.62 23.52
C GLU A 156 1.14 0.20 22.74
N GLU A 157 0.31 1.15 22.29
CA GLU A 157 -0.87 0.88 21.46
C GLU A 157 -0.47 0.37 20.07
N VAL A 158 0.57 0.95 19.47
CA VAL A 158 1.13 0.48 18.20
C VAL A 158 1.66 -0.95 18.35
N CYS A 159 2.44 -1.22 19.41
CA CYS A 159 2.93 -2.55 19.73
C CYS A 159 1.78 -3.54 19.88
N ALA A 160 0.75 -3.15 20.64
CA ALA A 160 -0.44 -3.95 20.84
C ALA A 160 -1.16 -4.26 19.51
N ASN A 161 -1.25 -3.29 18.61
CA ASN A 161 -1.90 -3.46 17.31
C ASN A 161 -1.15 -4.43 16.41
N ILE A 162 0.17 -4.31 16.33
CA ILE A 162 1.02 -5.18 15.51
C ILE A 162 0.98 -6.62 16.02
N VAL A 163 1.09 -6.84 17.34
CA VAL A 163 0.97 -8.19 17.92
C VAL A 163 -0.38 -8.81 17.58
N ARG A 164 -1.46 -8.04 17.66
CA ARG A 164 -2.81 -8.52 17.32
C ARG A 164 -2.95 -8.89 15.85
N GLU A 165 -2.41 -8.07 14.94
CA GLU A 165 -2.35 -8.37 13.51
C GLU A 165 -1.65 -9.70 13.26
N LYS A 166 -0.45 -9.90 13.83
CA LYS A 166 0.30 -11.15 13.62
C LYS A 166 -0.36 -12.37 14.24
N LEU A 167 -1.11 -12.21 15.33
CA LEU A 167 -1.96 -13.28 15.87
C LEU A 167 -3.09 -13.65 14.90
N LEU A 168 -3.73 -12.67 14.27
CA LEU A 168 -4.80 -12.90 13.28
C LEU A 168 -4.29 -13.57 12.00
N GLU A 169 -3.09 -13.21 11.53
CA GLU A 169 -2.47 -13.81 10.35
C GLU A 169 -2.05 -15.27 10.56
N ASN A 170 -1.53 -15.58 11.76
CA ASN A 170 -0.84 -16.85 12.01
C ASN A 170 -1.69 -17.91 12.73
N LEU A 171 -2.71 -17.53 13.51
CA LEU A 171 -3.55 -18.47 14.25
C LEU A 171 -4.88 -18.72 13.53
N ARG A 172 -5.39 -19.95 13.65
CA ARG A 172 -6.65 -20.36 12.99
C ARG A 172 -7.87 -20.09 13.88
N GLN A 173 -9.04 -20.03 13.22
CA GLN A 173 -10.36 -20.01 13.85
C GLN A 173 -10.56 -18.82 14.80
N GLU A 174 -11.35 -19.00 15.85
CA GLU A 174 -11.74 -17.93 16.79
C GLU A 174 -10.66 -17.59 17.82
N VAL A 175 -9.50 -18.27 17.81
CA VAL A 175 -8.48 -18.14 18.86
C VAL A 175 -8.02 -16.70 19.04
N PRO A 176 -7.57 -15.96 17.99
CA PRO A 176 -7.12 -14.57 18.13
C PRO A 176 -8.14 -13.65 18.80
N TYR A 177 -9.41 -13.81 18.47
CA TYR A 177 -10.49 -12.94 18.96
C TYR A 177 -10.79 -13.11 20.45
N THR A 178 -10.42 -14.26 21.02
CA THR A 178 -10.61 -14.55 22.45
C THR A 178 -9.41 -14.19 23.32
N MET A 179 -8.28 -13.86 22.70
CA MET A 179 -7.04 -13.55 23.38
C MET A 179 -7.02 -12.10 23.88
N THR A 180 -6.47 -11.90 25.08
CA THR A 180 -6.14 -10.56 25.58
C THR A 180 -4.63 -10.45 25.77
N GLN A 181 -4.07 -9.25 25.70
CA GLN A 181 -2.63 -9.05 25.82
C GLN A 181 -2.30 -7.95 26.84
N SER A 182 -1.14 -8.07 27.47
CA SER A 182 -0.59 -7.13 28.45
C SER A 182 0.88 -6.93 28.15
N ILE A 183 1.35 -5.68 28.11
CA ILE A 183 2.78 -5.38 28.03
C ILE A 183 3.33 -5.45 29.46
N GLU A 184 4.22 -6.39 29.71
CA GLU A 184 4.79 -6.64 31.04
C GLU A 184 6.16 -5.97 31.21
N PHE A 185 6.83 -5.68 30.11
CA PHE A 185 8.15 -5.06 30.12
C PHE A 185 8.32 -4.18 28.87
N TRP A 186 8.88 -2.99 29.08
CA TRP A 186 9.22 -2.03 28.04
C TRP A 186 10.43 -1.23 28.53
N SER A 187 11.60 -1.48 27.95
CA SER A 187 12.83 -0.77 28.33
C SER A 187 13.74 -0.58 27.13
N GLU A 188 14.37 0.59 27.05
CA GLU A 188 15.47 0.85 26.15
C GLU A 188 16.78 0.44 26.83
N ASN A 189 17.68 -0.23 26.10
CA ASN A 189 19.01 -0.58 26.59
C ASN A 189 20.05 0.50 26.24
N GLU A 190 21.28 0.35 26.73
CA GLU A 190 22.36 1.33 26.52
C GLU A 190 22.71 1.58 25.03
N ASN A 191 22.35 0.65 24.13
CA ASN A 191 22.59 0.75 22.70
C ASN A 191 21.40 1.35 21.92
N GLY A 192 20.32 1.76 22.61
CA GLY A 192 19.10 2.28 22.00
C GLY A 192 18.16 1.20 21.43
N GLU A 193 18.43 -0.08 21.69
CA GLU A 193 17.54 -1.19 21.33
C GLU A 193 16.40 -1.28 22.35
N LEU A 194 15.19 -1.53 21.85
CA LEU A 194 13.97 -1.58 22.63
C LEU A 194 13.60 -3.03 22.97
N ASP A 195 13.70 -3.38 24.24
CA ASP A 195 13.29 -4.68 24.78
C ASP A 195 11.82 -4.64 25.23
N ILE A 196 10.98 -5.46 24.60
CA ILE A 196 9.54 -5.54 24.90
C ILE A 196 9.18 -6.97 25.29
N ALA A 197 8.42 -7.13 26.38
CA ALA A 197 7.78 -8.40 26.72
C ALA A 197 6.26 -8.23 26.78
N VAL A 198 5.55 -9.01 25.97
CA VAL A 198 4.08 -9.05 25.96
C VAL A 198 3.60 -10.42 26.41
N LYS A 199 2.63 -10.42 27.32
CA LYS A 199 1.95 -11.60 27.82
C LYS A 199 0.58 -11.70 27.15
N LEU A 200 0.36 -12.82 26.49
CA LEU A 200 -0.87 -13.20 25.83
C LEU A 200 -1.66 -14.12 26.75
N TYR A 201 -2.93 -13.83 26.92
CA TYR A 201 -3.85 -14.57 27.77
C TYR A 201 -4.88 -15.29 26.92
N VAL A 202 -4.99 -16.60 27.11
CA VAL A 202 -6.02 -17.44 26.48
C VAL A 202 -7.07 -17.87 27.51
N LYS A 203 -8.32 -18.08 27.07
CA LYS A 203 -9.42 -18.52 27.96
C LYS A 203 -9.53 -20.05 28.11
N LYS A 204 -9.02 -20.82 27.14
CA LYS A 204 -9.19 -22.29 27.09
C LYS A 204 -7.82 -22.95 26.88
N GLU A 205 -7.58 -24.06 27.56
CA GLU A 205 -6.35 -24.86 27.35
C GLU A 205 -6.20 -25.34 25.91
N ALA A 206 -7.31 -25.68 25.23
CA ALA A 206 -7.30 -26.04 23.82
C ALA A 206 -6.67 -24.95 22.92
N HIS A 207 -6.81 -23.67 23.28
CA HIS A 207 -6.19 -22.57 22.54
C HIS A 207 -4.66 -22.52 22.74
N MET A 208 -4.14 -23.04 23.85
CA MET A 208 -2.68 -23.19 24.03
C MET A 208 -2.08 -24.21 23.06
N MET A 209 -2.85 -25.20 22.60
CA MET A 209 -2.36 -26.17 21.61
C MET A 209 -2.24 -25.55 20.21
N VAL A 210 -3.11 -24.58 19.87
CA VAL A 210 -3.10 -23.87 18.56
C VAL A 210 -1.87 -22.97 18.41
N ILE A 211 -1.27 -22.60 19.54
CA ILE A 211 -0.05 -21.80 19.66
C ILE A 211 1.22 -22.64 19.37
N GLY A 212 1.04 -23.93 19.04
CA GLY A 212 2.06 -24.80 18.45
C GLY A 212 2.91 -25.56 19.47
N THR A 213 3.44 -26.70 19.04
CA THR A 213 4.34 -27.56 19.83
C THR A 213 5.62 -26.78 20.16
N ALA A 214 5.99 -26.75 21.44
CA ALA A 214 7.19 -26.08 21.96
C ALA A 214 7.31 -24.55 21.68
N GLY A 215 6.21 -23.85 21.41
CA GLY A 215 6.21 -22.38 21.29
C GLY A 215 6.76 -21.81 19.97
N GLN A 216 6.94 -22.66 18.95
CA GLN A 216 7.48 -22.23 17.65
C GLN A 216 6.62 -21.15 16.97
N MET A 217 5.29 -21.25 17.05
CA MET A 217 4.40 -20.24 16.46
C MET A 217 4.54 -18.89 17.16
N VAL A 218 4.62 -18.89 18.50
CA VAL A 218 4.82 -17.67 19.29
C VAL A 218 6.13 -16.98 18.94
N ALA A 219 7.21 -17.76 18.82
CA ALA A 219 8.51 -17.24 18.43
C ALA A 219 8.48 -16.64 17.02
N ARG A 220 7.75 -17.26 16.09
CA ARG A 220 7.55 -16.72 14.74
C ARG A 220 6.79 -15.39 14.78
N ILE A 221 5.65 -15.34 15.46
CA ILE A 221 4.82 -14.13 15.61
C ILE A 221 5.65 -13.02 16.27
N ALA A 222 6.41 -13.32 17.33
CA ALA A 222 7.26 -12.37 18.02
C ALA A 222 8.32 -11.78 17.08
N ARG A 223 8.92 -12.59 16.22
CA ARG A 223 9.92 -12.14 15.24
C ARG A 223 9.30 -11.26 14.16
N GLU A 224 8.18 -11.68 13.58
CA GLU A 224 7.47 -10.90 12.54
C GLU A 224 7.00 -9.55 13.09
N ALA A 225 6.34 -9.56 14.26
CA ALA A 225 5.89 -8.34 14.93
C ALA A 225 7.06 -7.44 15.37
N GLY A 226 8.16 -8.03 15.85
CA GLY A 226 9.37 -7.28 16.21
C GLY A 226 9.98 -6.56 15.01
N GLN A 227 10.04 -7.21 13.84
CA GLN A 227 10.54 -6.59 12.61
C GLN A 227 9.68 -5.40 12.16
N ASP A 228 8.35 -5.53 12.24
CA ASP A 228 7.43 -4.45 11.88
C ASP A 228 7.56 -3.28 12.85
N MET A 229 7.71 -3.55 14.15
CA MET A 229 7.99 -2.53 15.16
C MET A 229 9.33 -1.84 14.91
N SER A 230 10.39 -2.57 14.53
CA SER A 230 11.69 -1.96 14.21
C SER A 230 11.58 -0.98 13.06
N ASN A 231 10.80 -1.31 12.04
CA ASN A 231 10.56 -0.43 10.89
C ASN A 231 9.79 0.83 11.28
N ILE A 232 8.81 0.71 12.17
CA ILE A 232 7.96 1.85 12.60
C ILE A 232 8.70 2.74 13.60
N PHE A 233 9.45 2.17 14.54
CA PHE A 233 10.17 2.91 15.58
C PHE A 233 11.57 3.34 15.16
N LEU A 234 12.01 2.96 13.96
CA LEU A 234 13.32 3.27 13.37
C LEU A 234 14.49 2.91 14.29
N ARG A 235 14.37 1.79 15.00
CA ARG A 235 15.37 1.24 15.93
C ARG A 235 15.21 -0.27 16.03
N GLU A 236 16.22 -0.96 16.57
CA GLU A 236 16.10 -2.40 16.83
C GLU A 236 15.08 -2.66 17.95
N VAL A 237 14.19 -3.63 17.73
CA VAL A 237 13.15 -4.04 18.68
C VAL A 237 13.26 -5.54 18.94
N ARG A 238 13.52 -5.89 20.19
CA ARG A 238 13.52 -7.27 20.65
C ARG A 238 12.22 -7.57 21.38
N LEU A 239 11.28 -8.14 20.62
CA LEU A 239 9.99 -8.55 21.15
C LEU A 239 10.02 -10.00 21.67
N ARG A 240 9.56 -10.19 22.91
CA ARG A 240 9.28 -11.50 23.51
C ARG A 240 7.80 -11.65 23.78
N LEU A 241 7.22 -12.74 23.29
CA LEU A 241 5.84 -13.11 23.56
C LEU A 241 5.80 -14.31 24.50
N SER A 242 4.92 -14.26 25.51
CA SER A 242 4.64 -15.38 26.40
C SER A 242 3.14 -15.63 26.43
N VAL A 243 2.73 -16.88 26.68
CA VAL A 243 1.32 -17.26 26.67
C VAL A 243 0.96 -17.84 28.04
N LYS A 244 -0.17 -17.42 28.59
CA LYS A 244 -0.69 -17.89 29.87
C LYS A 244 -2.19 -18.16 29.79
N LEU A 245 -2.66 -19.21 30.48
CA LEU A 245 -4.09 -19.40 30.70
C LEU A 245 -4.59 -18.29 31.64
N LYS A 246 -5.67 -17.61 31.26
CA LYS A 246 -6.35 -16.65 32.12
C LYS A 246 -7.20 -17.45 33.10
N ASN A 247 -6.80 -17.42 34.38
CA ASN A 247 -7.62 -17.96 35.47
C ASN A 247 -8.91 -17.16 35.63
#